data_AF-A0A3D9H223-F1
#
_entry.id   AF-A0A3D9H223-F1
#
_cell.length_a   1.000
_cell.length_b   1.000
_cell.length_c   1.000
_cell.angle_alpha   90.00
_cell.angle_beta   90.00
_cell.angle_gamma   90.00
#
_symmetry.space_group_name_H-M   'P 1'
#
loop_
_entity.id
_entity.type
_entity.pdbx_description
1 polymer ?
#
loop_
_entity_poly.entity_id
_entity_poly.type
_entity_poly.pdbx_seq_one_letter_code
_entity_poly.pdbx_strand_id
1 'polypeptide(L)' 'MEGAVVIIQLGLRVVGIIVCANKAKELNRSTGGWGFFGFVSPIIAMIWIHCMKPVTDWNKNIDIK' A
#
# COMPACT_ATOMS: atom_id res chain seq x y z
N MET A 1 5.41 -21.58 21.85
CA MET A 1 4.60 -21.37 20.62
C MET A 1 4.08 -19.94 20.50
N GLU A 2 3.85 -19.22 21.60
CA GLU A 2 3.30 -17.85 21.59
C GLU A 2 4.22 -16.80 20.92
N GLY A 3 5.54 -16.87 21.16
CA GLY A 3 6.50 -15.95 20.53
C GLY A 3 6.57 -16.05 19.00
N ALA A 4 6.31 -17.23 18.43
CA ALA A 4 6.31 -17.41 16.97
C ALA A 4 5.13 -16.66 16.32
N VAL A 5 3.96 -16.65 16.97
CA VAL A 5 2.77 -15.94 16.48
C VAL A 5 3.01 -14.43 16.43
N VAL A 6 3.68 -13.87 17.45
CA VAL A 6 4.02 -12.44 17.50
C VAL A 6 5.00 -12.05 16.38
N ILE A 7 6.02 -12.89 16.14
CA ILE A 7 6.99 -12.65 15.06
C ILE A 7 6.31 -12.70 13.69
N ILE A 8 5.42 -13.66 13.46
CA ILE A 8 4.65 -13.78 12.22
C ILE A 8 3.75 -12.55 12.02
N GLN A 9 3.08 -12.09 13.07
CA GLN A 9 2.18 -10.93 12.99
C GLN A 9 2.95 -9.64 12.68
N LEU A 10 4.12 -9.45 13.29
CA LEU A 10 4.99 -8.31 13.00
C LEU A 10 5.53 -8.37 11.56
N GLY A 11 5.97 -9.55 11.11
CA GLY A 11 6.40 -9.78 9.74
C GLY A 11 5.30 -9.43 8.73
N LEU A 12 4.06 -9.87 8.97
CA LEU A 12 2.91 -9.58 8.11
C LEU A 12 2.63 -8.07 8.00
N ARG A 13 2.80 -7.31 9.09
CA ARG A 13 2.62 -5.85 9.07
C ARG A 13 3.70 -5.13 8.28
N VAL A 14 4.96 -5.56 8.41
CA VAL A 14 6.08 -5.01 7.63
C VAL A 14 5.87 -5.28 6.14
N VAL A 15 5.51 -6.52 5.78
CA VAL A 15 5.17 -6.89 4.41
C VAL A 15 3.98 -6.08 3.90
N GLY A 16 2.93 -5.94 4.71
CA GLY A 16 1.74 -5.14 4.39
C GLY A 16 2.07 -3.69 4.07
N ILE A 17 2.93 -3.04 4.86
CA ILE A 17 3.42 -1.67 4.58
C ILE A 17 4.11 -1.62 3.22
N ILE A 18 5.09 -2.50 2.98
CA ILE A 18 5.92 -2.46 1.78
C ILE A 18 5.08 -2.68 0.53
N VAL A 19 4.23 -3.71 0.55
CA VAL A 19 3.35 -4.06 -0.58
C VAL A 19 2.36 -2.94 -0.86
N CYS A 20 1.68 -2.41 0.17
CA CYS A 20 0.69 -1.34 -0.02
C CYS A 20 1.35 -0.02 -0.44
N ALA A 21 2.51 0.33 0.10
CA ALA A 21 3.25 1.54 -0.30
C ALA A 21 3.72 1.45 -1.76
N ASN A 22 4.32 0.32 -2.16
CA ASN A 22 4.80 0.13 -3.52
C ASN A 22 3.65 0.10 -4.53
N LYS A 23 2.56 -0.59 -4.21
CA LYS A 23 1.38 -0.63 -5.09
C LYS A 23 0.69 0.73 -5.18
N ALA A 24 0.63 1.50 -4.08
CA ALA A 24 0.11 2.86 -4.12
C ALA A 24 0.92 3.75 -5.06
N LYS A 25 2.26 3.62 -5.04
CA LYS A 25 3.14 4.36 -5.96
C LYS A 25 2.87 4.00 -7.42
N GLU A 26 2.69 2.72 -7.74
CA GLU A 26 2.32 2.25 -9.08
C GLU A 26 0.98 2.83 -9.54
N LEU A 27 0.01 2.93 -8.63
CA LEU A 27 -1.33 3.44 -8.90
C LEU A 27 -1.43 4.97 -8.86
N ASN A 28 -0.31 5.71 -8.71
CA ASN A 28 -0.27 7.16 -8.48
C ASN A 28 -1.15 7.62 -7.29
N ARG A 29 -1.14 6.86 -6.19
CA ARG A 29 -1.85 7.17 -4.94
C ARG A 29 -0.88 7.52 -3.82
N SER A 30 -1.42 8.03 -2.70
CA SER A 30 -0.63 8.39 -1.52
C SER A 30 0.08 7.17 -0.89
N THR A 31 1.38 7.06 -1.14
CA THR A 31 2.25 6.01 -0.59
C THR A 31 2.18 5.95 0.94
N GLY A 32 2.21 7.12 1.61
CA GLY A 32 2.18 7.19 3.06
C GLY A 32 0.85 6.72 3.66
N GLY A 33 -0.28 7.11 3.07
CA GLY A 33 -1.61 6.71 3.53
C GLY A 33 -1.85 5.20 3.36
N TRP A 34 -1.47 4.64 2.20
CA TRP A 34 -1.59 3.21 1.95
C TRP A 34 -0.59 2.37 2.75
N GLY A 35 0.62 2.88 3.00
CA GLY A 35 1.59 2.23 3.90
C GLY A 35 1.07 2.12 5.33
N PHE A 36 0.52 3.20 5.88
CA PHE A 36 -0.11 3.18 7.21
C PHE A 36 -1.31 2.24 7.26
N PHE A 37 -2.16 2.25 6.23
CA PHE A 37 -3.30 1.34 6.14
C PHE A 37 -2.85 -0.14 6.08
N GLY A 38 -1.78 -0.44 5.34
CA GLY A 38 -1.13 -1.75 5.29
C GLY A 38 -0.51 -2.20 6.60
N PHE A 39 -0.12 -1.28 7.49
CA PHE A 39 0.35 -1.62 8.84
C PHE A 39 -0.80 -2.00 9.78
N VAL A 40 -1.89 -1.22 9.75
CA VAL A 40 -3.04 -1.38 10.66
C VAL A 40 -3.86 -2.61 10.26
N SER A 41 -4.10 -2.81 8.97
CA SER A 41 -4.90 -3.90 8.43
C SER A 41 -4.27 -4.49 7.16
N PRO A 42 -3.17 -5.26 7.29
CA PRO A 42 -2.37 -5.72 6.15
C PRO A 42 -3.17 -6.49 5.11
N ILE A 43 -3.99 -7.46 5.53
CA ILE A 43 -4.74 -8.33 4.61
C ILE A 43 -5.78 -7.53 3.82
N ILE A 44 -6.58 -6.72 4.53
CA ILE A 44 -7.65 -5.91 3.90
C ILE A 44 -7.03 -4.86 2.98
N ALA A 45 -5.97 -4.18 3.42
CA ALA A 45 -5.29 -3.17 2.63
C ALA A 45 -4.70 -3.76 1.34
N MET A 46 -4.07 -4.94 1.42
CA MET A 46 -3.51 -5.63 0.25
C MET A 46 -4.60 -6.00 -0.76
N ILE A 47 -5.72 -6.56 -0.32
CA ILE A 47 -6.83 -6.90 -1.23
C ILE A 47 -7.39 -5.63 -1.86
N TRP A 48 -7.65 -4.60 -1.05
CA TRP A 48 -8.24 -3.36 -1.51
C TRP A 48 -7.39 -2.67 -2.57
N ILE A 49 -6.08 -2.54 -2.32
CA ILE A 49 -5.19 -1.84 -3.25
C ILE A 49 -4.95 -2.62 -4.54
N HIS A 50 -5.02 -3.95 -4.52
CA HIS A 50 -4.92 -4.77 -5.74
C HIS A 50 -6.18 -4.67 -6.61
N CYS A 51 -7.35 -4.44 -6.02
CA CYS A 51 -8.59 -4.21 -6.78
C CYS A 51 -8.70 -2.79 -7.36
N MET A 52 -7.81 -1.87 -6.98
CA MET A 52 -7.85 -0.49 -7.46
C MET A 52 -7.18 -0.34 -8.83
N LYS A 53 -7.79 0.52 -9.65
CA LYS A 53 -7.19 0.98 -10.91
C LYS A 53 -6.23 2.15 -10.66
N PRO A 54 -5.19 2.30 -11.50
CA PRO A 54 -4.28 3.43 -11.42
C PRO A 54 -5.05 4.73 -11.63
N VAL A 55 -4.71 5.76 -10.86
CA VAL A 55 -5.23 7.10 -11.08
C VAL A 55 -4.43 7.71 -12.23
N THR A 56 -5.11 7.97 -13.34
CA THR A 56 -4.53 8.67 -14.49
C THR A 56 -4.42 10.14 -14.13
N ASP A 57 -3.19 10.65 -14.02
CA ASP A 57 -2.92 12.08 -13.83
C ASP A 57 -2.93 12.79 -15.19
N TRP A 58 -4.05 13.43 -15.50
CA TRP A 58 -4.25 14.18 -16.74
C TRP A 58 -3.51 15.53 -16.76
N ASN A 59 -3.08 16.04 -15.60
CA ASN A 59 -2.42 17.33 -15.48
C ASN A 59 -0.92 17.27 -15.82
N LYS A 60 -0.32 16.07 -15.91
CA LYS A 60 1.09 15.91 -16.29
C LYS A 60 1.42 16.32 -17.74
N ASN A 61 0.43 16.40 -18.63
CA ASN A 61 0.65 16.59 -20.07
C ASN A 61 0.25 18.00 -20.58
N ILE A 62 -0.15 18.90 -19.69
CA ILE A 62 -0.50 20.30 -20.03
C ILE A 62 0.62 21.22 -19.55
N ASP A 63 1.82 21.01 -20.09
CA ASP A 63 2.88 22.03 -20.09
C ASP A 63 2.59 22.99 -21.26
N ILE A 64 1.58 23.85 -21.06
CA ILE A 64 1.31 24.97 -21.98
C ILE A 64 2.17 26.12 -21.47
N LYS A 65 3.42 26.17 -21.93
CA LYS A 65 4.33 27.30 -21.73
C LYS A 65 4.46 28.13 -23.00
#